data_AF-A0A0S6X1P8-F1
#
_entry.id   AF-A0A0S6X1P8-F1
#
_cell.length_a   1.000
_cell.length_b   1.000
_cell.length_c   1.000
_cell.angle_alpha   90.00
_cell.angle_beta   90.00
_cell.angle_gamma   90.00
#
_symmetry.space_group_name_H-M   'P 1'
#
loop_
_entity.id
_entity.type
_entity.pdbx_description
1 polymer ?
#
loop_
_entity_poly.entity_id
_entity_poly.type
_entity_poly.pdbx_seq_one_letter_code
_entity_poly.pdbx_strand_id
1 'polypeptide(L)'
;MAVVSFGACANVIMAMSMLTDIISFDALRTGVRHEGVYTAFYSFTEKFTFAVGPLIVGIALSLAGFDKTLPPEAMRTPEIRQALLLGVCYIPGFLSIAAITLLAGYKLKQEDVS
;
A
#
# COMPACT_ATOMS: atom_id res chain seq x y z
N MET A 1 7.39 18.25 5.20
CA MET A 1 6.57 17.12 5.70
C MET A 1 5.08 17.29 5.43
N ALA A 2 4.51 18.52 5.47
CA ALA A 2 3.09 18.74 5.19
C ALA A 2 2.60 18.24 3.82
N VAL A 3 3.36 18.44 2.73
CA VAL A 3 2.97 18.01 1.37
C VAL A 3 2.88 16.49 1.24
N VAL A 4 3.80 15.76 1.86
CA VAL A 4 3.83 14.28 1.82
C VAL A 4 2.62 13.71 2.57
N SER A 5 2.31 14.27 3.74
CA SER A 5 1.14 13.86 4.52
C SER A 5 -0.17 14.19 3.80
N PHE A 6 -0.26 15.34 3.12
CA PHE A 6 -1.45 15.72 2.36
C PHE A 6 -1.71 14.74 1.20
N GLY A 7 -0.68 14.36 0.45
CA GLY A 7 -0.80 13.38 -0.63
C GLY A 7 -1.21 11.99 -0.13
N ALA A 8 -0.66 11.55 1.00
CA ALA A 8 -1.04 10.27 1.61
C ALA A 8 -2.52 10.25 2.03
N CYS A 9 -3.01 11.32 2.66
CA CYS A 9 -4.42 11.42 3.05
C CYS A 9 -5.36 11.43 1.84
N ALA A 10 -5.01 12.15 0.78
CA ALA A 10 -5.81 12.20 -0.45
C ALA A 10 -5.95 10.81 -1.10
N ASN A 11 -4.89 10.00 -1.07
CA ASN A 11 -4.90 8.64 -1.61
C ASN A 11 -5.87 7.74 -0.82
N VAL A 12 -5.81 7.78 0.52
CA VAL A 12 -6.70 6.98 1.38
C VAL A 12 -8.16 7.36 1.17
N ILE A 13 -8.48 8.65 1.09
CA ILE A 13 -9.85 9.13 0.83
C ILE A 13 -10.34 8.66 -0.54
N MET A 14 -9.48 8.74 -1.56
CA MET A 14 -9.80 8.27 -2.91
C MET A 14 -10.08 6.76 -2.93
N ALA A 15 -9.26 5.96 -2.25
CA ALA A 15 -9.46 4.51 -2.16
C ALA A 15 -10.79 4.15 -1.49
N MET A 16 -11.18 4.86 -0.44
CA MET A 16 -12.47 4.67 0.24
C MET A 16 -13.64 5.07 -0.65
N SER A 17 -13.54 6.18 -1.39
CA SER A 17 -14.57 6.61 -2.35
C SER A 17 -14.78 5.57 -3.46
N MET A 18 -13.68 5.07 -4.04
CA MET A 18 -13.74 4.03 -5.07
C MET A 18 -14.38 2.74 -4.54
N LEU A 19 -14.08 2.35 -3.29
CA LEU A 19 -14.69 1.18 -2.67
C LEU A 19 -16.21 1.35 -2.54
N THR A 20 -16.68 2.52 -2.09
CA THR A 20 -18.13 2.80 -1.98
C THR A 20 -18.83 2.89 -3.33
N ASP A 21 -18.15 3.38 -4.37
CA ASP A 21 -18.70 3.44 -5.74
C ASP A 21 -18.90 2.03 -6.31
N ILE A 22 -17.94 1.12 -6.11
CA ILE A 22 -18.06 -0.28 -6.55
C ILE A 22 -19.20 -1.00 -5.81
N ILE A 23 -19.32 -0.80 -4.50
CA ILE A 23 -20.41 -1.40 -3.71
C ILE A 23 -21.78 -0.92 -4.21
N SER A 24 -21.90 0.37 -4.51
CA SER A 24 -23.14 0.96 -5.03
C SER A 24 -23.47 0.44 -6.43
N PHE A 25 -22.46 0.31 -7.30
CA PHE A 25 -22.62 -0.24 -8.65
C PHE A 25 -23.02 -1.73 -8.65
N ASP A 26 -22.39 -2.55 -7.81
CA ASP A 26 -22.75 -3.97 -7.68
C ASP A 26 -24.18 -4.13 -7.14
N ALA A 27 -24.56 -3.30 -6.16
CA ALA A 27 -25.90 -3.30 -5.59
C ALA A 27 -26.98 -2.92 -6.64
N LEU A 28 -26.71 -1.95 -7.51
CA LEU A 28 -27.63 -1.56 -8.60
C LEU A 28 -27.82 -2.68 -9.63
N ARG A 29 -26.75 -3.42 -9.95
CA ARG A 29 -26.78 -4.47 -10.98
C ARG A 29 -27.36 -5.79 -10.47
N THR A 30 -27.08 -6.15 -9.22
CA THR A 30 -27.48 -7.45 -8.64
C THR A 30 -28.73 -7.35 -7.75
N GLY A 31 -29.11 -6.15 -7.31
CA GLY A 31 -30.22 -5.93 -6.38
C GLY A 31 -29.94 -6.37 -4.93
N VAL A 32 -28.72 -6.88 -4.65
CA VAL A 32 -28.29 -7.37 -3.34
C VAL A 32 -27.06 -6.58 -2.89
N ARG A 33 -27.06 -6.09 -1.65
CA ARG A 33 -25.94 -5.32 -1.10
C ARG A 33 -24.90 -6.25 -0.47
N HIS A 34 -23.81 -6.54 -1.19
CA HIS A 34 -22.67 -7.34 -0.70
C HIS A 34 -21.61 -6.51 0.07
N GLU A 35 -22.03 -5.50 0.84
CA GLU A 35 -21.10 -4.54 1.46
C GLU A 35 -20.10 -5.20 2.42
N GLY A 36 -20.56 -6.23 3.13
CA GLY A 36 -19.73 -6.98 4.08
C GLY A 36 -18.56 -7.71 3.41
N VAL A 37 -18.73 -8.20 2.17
CA VAL A 37 -17.68 -8.95 1.46
C VAL A 37 -16.59 -7.99 0.98
N TYR A 38 -16.99 -6.87 0.36
CA TYR A 38 -16.05 -5.86 -0.13
C TYR A 38 -15.27 -5.19 1.00
N THR A 39 -15.95 -4.82 2.09
CA THR A 39 -15.30 -4.22 3.26
C THR A 39 -14.36 -5.21 3.98
N ALA A 40 -14.78 -6.47 4.14
CA ALA A 40 -13.92 -7.50 4.72
C ALA A 40 -12.66 -7.76 3.89
N PHE A 41 -12.77 -7.82 2.56
CA PHE A 41 -11.63 -8.00 1.67
C PHE A 41 -10.67 -6.81 1.71
N TYR A 42 -11.20 -5.59 1.75
CA TYR A 42 -10.40 -4.37 1.92
C TYR A 42 -9.60 -4.41 3.22
N SER A 43 -10.27 -4.64 4.37
CA SER A 43 -9.59 -4.70 5.67
C SER A 43 -8.61 -5.87 5.79
N PHE A 44 -8.88 -7.00 5.12
CA PHE A 44 -7.92 -8.10 5.05
C PHE A 44 -6.65 -7.68 4.30
N THR A 45 -6.81 -7.05 3.15
CA THR A 45 -5.70 -6.58 2.31
C THR A 45 -4.86 -5.53 3.04
N GLU A 46 -5.52 -4.61 3.76
CA GLU A 46 -4.85 -3.61 4.60
C GLU A 46 -3.99 -4.29 5.67
N LYS A 47 -4.56 -5.20 6.45
CA LYS A 47 -3.84 -5.93 7.51
C LYS A 47 -2.71 -6.80 6.97
N PHE A 48 -2.94 -7.46 5.84
CA PHE A 48 -1.93 -8.25 5.16
C PHE A 48 -0.73 -7.38 4.76
N THR A 49 -0.99 -6.21 4.19
CA THR A 49 0.05 -5.24 3.82
C THR A 49 0.82 -4.75 5.05
N PHE A 50 0.12 -4.46 6.16
CA PHE A 50 0.76 -4.08 7.42
C PHE A 50 1.65 -5.18 8.01
N ALA A 51 1.30 -6.45 7.83
CA ALA A 51 2.13 -7.57 8.28
C ALA A 51 3.33 -7.80 7.35
N VAL A 52 3.10 -7.78 6.04
CA VAL A 52 4.10 -8.12 5.02
C VAL A 52 5.11 -6.99 4.81
N GLY A 53 4.72 -5.73 4.95
CA GLY A 53 5.62 -4.59 4.75
C GLY A 53 6.87 -4.63 5.62
N PRO A 54 6.75 -4.65 6.96
CA PRO A 54 7.89 -4.76 7.87
C PRO A 54 8.65 -6.09 7.71
N LEU A 55 7.96 -7.18 7.35
CA LEU A 55 8.58 -8.49 7.14
C LEU A 55 9.60 -8.43 6.00
N ILE A 56 9.24 -7.84 4.85
CA ILE A 56 10.13 -7.69 3.70
C ILE A 56 11.35 -6.84 4.06
N VAL A 57 11.14 -5.73 4.78
CA VAL A 57 12.23 -4.86 5.24
C VAL A 57 13.14 -5.60 6.23
N GLY A 58 12.57 -6.40 7.14
CA GLY A 58 13.31 -7.21 8.09
C GLY A 58 14.19 -8.27 7.41
N ILE A 59 13.67 -8.95 6.38
CA ILE A 59 14.44 -9.91 5.58
C ILE A 59 15.58 -9.20 4.83
N ALA A 60 15.30 -8.03 4.23
CA ALA A 60 16.31 -7.24 3.54
C ALA A 60 17.45 -6.80 4.49
N LEU A 61 17.12 -6.39 5.73
CA LEU A 61 18.12 -6.06 6.74
C LEU A 61 18.92 -7.30 7.18
N SER A 62 18.26 -8.44 7.37
CA SER A 62 18.93 -9.69 7.74
C SER A 62 19.92 -10.15 6.66
N LEU A 63 19.57 -9.99 5.38
CA LEU A 63 20.46 -10.30 4.25
C LEU A 63 21.61 -9.31 4.11
N ALA A 64 21.42 -8.05 4.52
CA ALA A 64 22.46 -7.02 4.52
C ALA A 64 23.50 -7.18 5.65
N GLY A 65 23.41 -8.24 6.46
CA GLY A 65 24.35 -8.51 7.54
C GLY A 65 24.09 -7.67 8.80
N PHE A 66 22.83 -7.25 9.03
CA PHE A 66 22.46 -6.56 10.26
C PHE A 66 22.58 -7.50 11.47
N ASP A 67 23.72 -7.43 12.16
CA ASP A 67 24.00 -8.20 13.36
C ASP A 67 23.72 -7.35 14.61
N LYS A 68 22.64 -7.69 15.33
CA LYS A 68 22.19 -7.00 16.55
C LYS A 68 23.22 -7.05 17.70
N THR A 69 24.26 -7.86 17.58
CA THR A 69 25.28 -8.04 18.63
C THR A 69 26.42 -7.03 18.57
N LEU A 70 26.56 -6.27 17.47
CA LEU A 70 27.61 -5.25 17.34
C LEU A 70 27.20 -3.88 17.90
N PRO A 71 28.17 -3.06 18.39
CA PRO A 71 27.90 -1.71 18.84
C PRO A 71 27.33 -0.84 17.70
N PRO A 72 26.44 0.14 18.00
CA PRO A 72 25.75 0.96 17.00
C PRO A 72 26.66 1.70 16.02
N GLU A 73 27.90 1.98 16.42
CA GLU A 73 28.90 2.66 15.58
C GLU A 73 29.46 1.77 14.46
N ALA A 74 29.58 0.45 14.69
CA ALA A 74 30.02 -0.52 13.68
C ALA A 74 28.88 -0.89 12.71
N MET A 75 27.64 -0.55 13.05
CA MET A 75 26.42 -0.86 12.30
C MET A 75 26.05 0.22 11.26
N ARG A 76 26.83 1.32 11.20
CA ARG A 76 26.69 2.44 10.24
C ARG A 76 27.44 2.20 8.93
N THR A 77 27.50 0.95 8.47
CA THR A 77 28.12 0.57 7.19
C THR A 77 27.26 1.07 6.01
N PRO A 78 27.87 1.55 4.91
CA PRO A 78 27.14 2.04 3.74
C PRO A 78 26.19 0.99 3.13
N GLU A 79 26.48 -0.30 3.28
CA GLU A 79 25.66 -1.42 2.80
C GLU A 79 24.31 -1.50 3.52
N ILE A 80 24.30 -1.37 4.86
CA ILE A 80 23.08 -1.39 5.67
C ILE A 80 22.20 -0.16 5.34
N ARG A 81 22.84 1.00 5.11
CA ARG A 81 22.13 2.21 4.68
C ARG A 81 21.48 2.03 3.31
N GLN A 82 22.17 1.42 2.35
CA GLN A 82 21.61 1.13 1.04
C GLN A 82 20.47 0.11 1.11
N ALA A 83 20.63 -0.95 1.90
CA ALA A 83 19.58 -1.95 2.12
C ALA A 83 18.32 -1.34 2.76
N LEU A 84 18.49 -0.42 3.73
CA LEU A 84 17.39 0.31 4.34
C LEU A 84 16.68 1.24 3.33
N LEU A 85 17.46 1.98 2.53
CA LEU A 85 16.91 2.86 1.50
C LEU A 85 16.17 2.06 0.41
N LEU A 86 16.71 0.91 0.00
CA LEU A 86 16.05 -0.02 -0.92
C LEU A 86 14.73 -0.54 -0.33
N GLY A 87 14.76 -1.00 0.92
CA GLY A 87 13.58 -1.54 1.60
C GLY A 87 12.46 -0.53 1.84
N VAL A 88 12.80 0.70 2.23
CA VAL A 88 11.82 1.70 2.70
C VAL A 88 11.45 2.72 1.64
N CYS A 89 12.32 3.04 0.68
CA CYS A 89 12.01 4.00 -0.39
C CYS A 89 11.73 3.33 -1.73
N TYR A 90 12.59 2.41 -2.18
CA TYR A 90 12.46 1.86 -3.53
C TYR A 90 11.31 0.86 -3.64
N ILE A 91 11.13 -0.04 -2.66
CA ILE A 91 10.04 -1.01 -2.69
C ILE A 91 8.66 -0.31 -2.65
N PRO A 92 8.37 0.60 -1.69
CA PRO A 92 7.07 1.28 -1.68
C PRO A 92 6.88 2.23 -2.86
N GLY A 93 7.95 2.85 -3.36
CA GLY A 93 7.91 3.70 -4.55
C GLY A 93 7.53 2.92 -5.80
N PHE A 94 8.13 1.74 -6.01
CA PHE A 94 7.79 0.87 -7.14
C PHE A 94 6.36 0.34 -7.06
N LEU A 95 5.92 -0.12 -5.88
CA LEU A 95 4.54 -0.52 -5.63
C LEU A 95 3.54 0.61 -5.90
N SER A 96 3.89 1.84 -5.52
CA SER A 96 3.05 3.02 -5.78
C SER A 96 2.94 3.33 -7.26
N ILE A 97 4.03 3.22 -8.03
CA ILE A 97 4.03 3.40 -9.49
C ILE A 97 3.20 2.30 -10.17
N ALA A 98 3.33 1.06 -9.72
CA ALA A 98 2.53 -0.05 -10.22
C ALA A 98 1.02 0.17 -9.94
N ALA A 99 0.67 0.64 -8.73
CA ALA A 99 -0.70 0.99 -8.37
C ALA A 99 -1.26 2.12 -9.25
N ILE A 100 -0.48 3.19 -9.48
CA ILE A 100 -0.87 4.28 -10.39
C ILE A 100 -1.09 3.75 -11.81
N THR A 101 -0.24 2.85 -12.29
CA THR A 101 -0.38 2.27 -13.63
C THR A 101 -1.65 1.43 -13.74
N LEU A 102 -1.98 0.67 -12.70
CA LEU A 102 -3.19 -0.15 -12.66
C LEU A 102 -4.46 0.72 -12.56
N LEU A 103 -4.40 1.80 -11.77
CA LEU A 103 -5.47 2.79 -11.66
C LEU A 103 -5.61 3.65 -12.94
N ALA A 104 -4.54 3.90 -13.69
CA ALA A 104 -4.62 4.57 -14.99
C ALA A 104 -5.39 3.74 -16.03
N GLY A 105 -5.44 2.42 -15.85
CA GLY A 105 -6.31 1.53 -16.62
C GLY A 105 -7.77 1.49 -16.13
N TYR A 106 -8.06 2.09 -14.97
CA TYR A 106 -9.38 2.05 -14.33
C TYR A 106 -10.32 3.08 -14.95
N LYS A 107 -10.95 2.71 -16.07
CA LYS A 107 -12.08 3.44 -16.65
C LYS A 107 -13.39 3.01 -15.98
N LEU A 108 -13.69 3.53 -14.79
CA LEU A 108 -15.09 3.65 -14.38
C LEU A 108 -15.60 5.02 -14.86
N LYS A 109 -16.39 5.00 -15.93
CA LYS A 109 -17.04 6.20 -16.44
C LYS A 109 -18.34 6.39 -15.68
N GLN A 110 -18.58 7.61 -15.24
CA GLN A 110 -19.77 8.05 -14.49
C GLN A 110 -21.10 7.79 -15.22
N GLU A 111 -21.05 7.40 -16.51
CA GLU A 111 -22.20 7.04 -17.35
C GLU A 111 -22.84 5.68 -17.01
N ASP A 112 -22.16 4.78 -16.29
CA ASP A 112 -22.73 3.47 -15.92
C ASP A 112 -23.57 3.53 -14.62
N VAL A 113 -23.65 4.70 -13.98
CA VAL A 113 -24.30 4.91 -12.66
C VAL A 113 -25.48 5.90 -12.72
N SER A 114 -25.86 6.37 -13.91
CA SER A 114 -27.01 7.28 -14.12
C SER A 114 -28.21 6.60 -14.75
#